data_AF-X0WM20-F1
#
_entry.id   AF-X0WM20-F1
#
_cell.length_a   1.000
_cell.length_b   1.000
_cell.length_c   1.000
_cell.angle_alpha   90.00
_cell.angle_beta   90.00
_cell.angle_gamma   90.00
#
_symmetry.space_group_name_H-M   'P 1'
#
loop_
_entity.id
_entity.type
_entity.pdbx_description
1 polymer ?
#
loop_
_entity_poly.entity_id
_entity_poly.type
_entity_poly.pdbx_seq_one_letter_code
_entity_poly.pdbx_strand_id
1 'polypeptide(L)'
;CRACTGEGQSQRSLYTDEEDVIFAFRRCVGMNGIGLASRRADLLDRSIVLRLPPLDRDHRADEQEMIEELLTVRPIMLGAIFSILSGAMPIWGEGEAAYLATQFRMVSFARWGYAIGEALGGYGHEFVRAYADNTRTAVEAAIELNPFAQAILSLMQEGEPWQGTASELLARLCLIAAKVGLDTEDKLWPKTASWVTRRLSEIQTELTELGVGVKMDRTETVKSIRLMPG
;
A
#
# COMPACT_ATOMS: atom_id res chain seq x y z
N CYS A 1 7.56 4.88 -6.51
CA CYS A 1 7.19 4.31 -7.83
C CYS A 1 8.40 4.16 -8.75
N ARG A 2 8.99 5.25 -9.25
CA ARG A 2 10.10 5.22 -10.21
C ARG A 2 11.24 4.24 -9.86
N ALA A 3 11.62 4.19 -8.59
CA ALA A 3 12.67 3.33 -8.06
C ALA A 3 12.44 1.80 -8.20
N CYS A 4 11.18 1.37 -8.13
CA CYS A 4 10.83 -0.05 -8.16
C CYS A 4 10.40 -0.48 -9.56
N THR A 5 9.89 0.47 -10.38
CA THR A 5 9.44 0.21 -11.75
C THR A 5 10.53 0.40 -12.80
N GLY A 6 11.67 1.03 -12.45
CA GLY A 6 12.75 1.31 -13.39
C GLY A 6 12.57 2.60 -14.19
N GLU A 7 11.61 3.46 -13.79
CA GLU A 7 11.33 4.70 -14.50
C GLU A 7 12.44 5.73 -14.25
N GLY A 8 12.96 6.33 -15.31
CA GLY A 8 14.09 7.25 -15.25
C GLY A 8 13.75 8.55 -14.50
N GLN A 9 14.60 8.96 -13.57
CA GLN A 9 14.59 10.31 -13.02
C GLN A 9 15.68 11.13 -13.72
N SER A 10 15.27 12.08 -14.57
CA SER A 10 16.19 13.11 -15.07
C SER A 10 16.47 14.10 -13.94
N GLN A 11 17.75 14.30 -13.63
CA GLN A 11 18.21 15.43 -12.81
C GLN A 11 19.23 16.23 -13.61
N ARG A 12 19.14 17.56 -13.52
CA ARG A 12 20.17 18.47 -14.04
C ARG A 12 21.41 18.35 -13.18
N SER A 13 22.55 18.13 -13.84
CA SER A 13 23.88 18.22 -13.25
C SER A 13 24.04 19.54 -12.47
N LEU A 14 24.51 19.46 -11.22
CA LEU A 14 24.93 20.65 -10.47
C LEU A 14 26.26 21.13 -11.06
N TYR A 15 26.24 22.26 -11.76
CA TYR A 15 27.42 23.03 -12.18
C TYR A 15 28.36 22.39 -13.21
N THR A 16 27.89 21.52 -14.11
CA THR A 16 28.66 21.17 -15.31
C THR A 16 27.73 20.79 -16.46
N ASP A 17 27.59 21.72 -17.41
CA ASP A 17 27.07 21.65 -18.79
C ASP A 17 25.72 20.92 -19.07
N GLU A 18 25.12 21.26 -20.21
CA GLU A 18 23.69 21.17 -20.54
C GLU A 18 23.14 19.73 -20.79
N GLU A 19 23.71 18.71 -20.17
CA GLU A 19 23.31 17.31 -20.38
C GLU A 19 22.40 16.80 -19.25
N ASP A 20 21.17 16.41 -19.61
CA ASP A 20 20.25 15.72 -18.72
C ASP A 20 20.77 14.29 -18.44
N VAL A 21 21.08 13.98 -17.18
CA VAL A 21 21.45 12.61 -16.78
C VAL A 21 20.19 11.88 -16.33
N ILE A 22 19.83 10.82 -17.06
CA ILE A 22 18.70 9.95 -16.72
C ILE A 22 19.18 8.82 -15.80
N PHE A 23 18.78 8.88 -14.53
CA PHE A 23 18.99 7.78 -13.60
C PHE A 23 17.80 6.82 -13.67
N ALA A 24 17.98 5.65 -14.31
CA ALA A 24 17.03 4.55 -14.26
C ALA A 24 17.49 3.51 -13.23
N PHE A 25 16.67 3.24 -12.22
CA PHE A 25 16.96 2.25 -11.19
C PHE A 25 15.72 1.39 -10.93
N ARG A 26 15.90 0.07 -10.97
CA ARG A 26 14.90 -0.94 -10.63
C ARG A 26 15.42 -1.74 -9.44
N ARG A 27 15.16 -1.25 -8.23
CA ARG A 27 15.60 -1.90 -6.98
C ARG A 27 14.44 -2.06 -6.00
N CYS A 28 14.45 -3.16 -5.25
CA CYS A 28 13.64 -3.27 -4.05
C CYS A 28 14.22 -2.33 -2.99
N VAL A 29 13.40 -1.40 -2.51
CA VAL A 29 13.77 -0.45 -1.47
C VAL A 29 13.29 -0.98 -0.13
N GLY A 30 14.23 -1.25 0.77
CA GLY A 30 13.93 -1.57 2.17
C GLY A 30 13.94 -0.32 3.04
N MET A 31 12.96 -0.19 3.92
CA MET A 31 12.91 0.88 4.94
C MET A 31 12.68 0.21 6.29
N ASN A 32 13.42 0.65 7.31
CA ASN A 32 13.26 0.18 8.69
C ASN A 32 12.84 1.35 9.59
N GLY A 33 12.04 1.07 10.63
CA GLY A 33 11.56 2.06 11.58
C GLY A 33 10.77 1.40 12.70
N ILE A 34 10.69 2.09 13.84
CA ILE A 34 9.90 1.64 15.01
C ILE A 34 8.40 1.71 14.71
N GLY A 35 7.98 2.64 13.84
CA GLY A 35 6.64 2.75 13.30
C GLY A 35 6.63 2.62 11.77
N LEU A 36 5.44 2.72 11.18
CA LEU A 36 5.27 2.67 9.73
C LEU A 36 6.11 3.78 9.06
N ALA A 37 7.05 3.40 8.19
CA ALA A 37 8.07 4.31 7.64
C ALA A 37 7.50 5.43 6.74
N SER A 38 6.25 5.29 6.27
CA SER A 38 5.58 6.28 5.43
C SER A 38 4.09 6.33 5.75
N ARG A 39 3.52 7.53 5.65
CA ARG A 39 2.08 7.78 5.75
C ARG A 39 1.39 7.92 4.38
N ARG A 40 2.15 7.81 3.30
CA ARG A 40 1.61 7.96 1.94
C ARG A 40 0.98 6.65 1.49
N ALA A 41 -0.31 6.70 1.29
CA ALA A 41 -1.16 5.58 0.90
C ALA A 41 -0.63 4.84 -0.36
N ASP A 42 -0.29 5.56 -1.44
CA ASP A 42 0.30 4.96 -2.65
C ASP A 42 1.64 4.22 -2.41
N LEU A 43 2.43 4.61 -1.41
CA LEU A 43 3.66 3.88 -1.07
C LEU A 43 3.33 2.61 -0.28
N LEU A 44 2.40 2.69 0.67
CA LEU A 44 2.00 1.56 1.52
C LEU A 44 1.33 0.46 0.71
N ASP A 45 0.45 0.85 -0.21
CA ASP A 45 -0.24 -0.05 -1.16
C ASP A 45 0.71 -0.75 -2.15
N ARG A 46 1.99 -0.35 -2.18
CA ARG A 46 3.06 -0.98 -2.97
C ARG A 46 4.20 -1.54 -2.12
N SER A 47 3.99 -1.64 -0.82
CA SER A 47 4.98 -2.12 0.14
C SER A 47 4.52 -3.41 0.78
N ILE A 48 5.46 -4.25 1.18
CA ILE A 48 5.20 -5.38 2.08
C ILE A 48 5.62 -4.95 3.48
N VAL A 49 4.67 -4.88 4.40
CA VAL A 49 4.93 -4.45 5.78
C VAL A 49 5.30 -5.66 6.62
N LEU A 50 6.59 -5.85 6.88
CA LEU A 50 7.07 -6.94 7.72
C LEU A 50 7.23 -6.43 9.17
N ARG A 51 6.45 -6.99 10.09
CA ARG A 51 6.67 -6.78 11.53
C ARG A 51 7.55 -7.90 12.05
N LEU A 52 8.74 -7.55 12.51
CA LEU A 52 9.67 -8.49 13.11
C LEU A 52 9.53 -8.44 14.64
N PRO A 53 9.44 -9.59 15.33
CA PRO A 53 9.48 -9.60 16.78
C PRO A 53 10.85 -9.09 17.28
N PRO A 54 10.92 -8.57 18.52
CA PRO A 54 12.20 -8.24 19.14
C PRO A 54 13.12 -9.46 19.17
N LEU A 55 14.40 -9.25 18.89
CA LEU A 55 15.39 -10.31 18.96
C LEU A 55 15.78 -10.60 20.42
N ASP A 56 15.68 -11.87 20.81
CA ASP A 56 16.15 -12.33 22.12
C ASP A 56 17.62 -12.00 22.33
N ARG A 57 18.01 -11.74 23.58
CA ARG A 57 19.39 -11.35 23.90
C ARG A 57 20.41 -12.39 23.48
N ASP A 58 20.05 -13.67 23.59
CA ASP A 58 20.93 -14.80 23.28
C ASP A 58 21.10 -15.04 21.77
N HIS A 59 20.24 -14.44 20.94
CA HIS A 59 20.29 -14.53 19.48
C HIS A 59 20.93 -13.30 18.82
N ARG A 60 21.50 -12.37 19.61
CA ARG A 60 22.20 -11.20 19.08
C ARG A 60 23.60 -11.61 18.66
N ALA A 61 23.88 -11.52 17.36
CA ALA A 61 25.21 -11.69 16.80
C ALA A 61 25.85 -10.33 16.49
N ASP A 62 27.18 -10.29 16.48
CA ASP A 62 27.90 -9.18 15.88
C ASP A 62 27.64 -9.10 14.36
N GLU A 63 27.69 -7.90 13.78
CA GLU A 63 27.44 -7.72 12.35
C GLU A 63 28.44 -8.51 11.49
N GLN A 64 29.70 -8.59 11.92
CA GLN A 64 30.72 -9.34 11.18
C GLN A 64 30.43 -10.84 11.22
N GLU A 65 30.10 -11.38 12.40
CA GLU A 65 29.74 -12.80 12.57
C GLU A 65 28.52 -13.16 11.72
N MET A 66 27.48 -12.32 11.73
CA MET A 66 26.28 -12.50 10.90
C MET A 66 26.62 -12.52 9.40
N ILE A 67 27.49 -11.62 8.93
CA ILE A 67 27.90 -11.55 7.53
C ILE A 67 28.69 -12.81 7.15
N GLU A 68 29.59 -13.27 7.99
CA GLU A 68 30.40 -14.48 7.75
C GLU A 68 29.52 -15.74 7.65
N GLU A 69 28.55 -15.89 8.56
CA GLU A 69 27.55 -16.95 8.50
C GLU A 69 26.71 -16.87 7.20
N LEU A 70 26.20 -15.69 6.87
CA LEU A 70 25.41 -15.46 5.66
C LEU A 70 26.21 -15.84 4.40
N LEU A 71 27.47 -15.43 4.30
CA LEU A 71 28.32 -15.73 3.16
C LEU A 71 28.59 -17.24 3.02
N THR A 72 28.66 -17.95 4.14
CA THR A 72 28.84 -19.42 4.17
C THR A 72 27.62 -20.14 3.60
N VAL A 73 26.40 -19.70 3.95
CA VAL A 73 25.15 -20.33 3.48
C VAL A 73 24.64 -19.78 2.14
N ARG A 74 25.15 -18.63 1.70
CA ARG A 74 24.71 -17.92 0.49
C ARG A 74 24.61 -18.79 -0.77
N PRO A 75 25.58 -19.68 -1.11
CA PRO A 75 25.48 -20.49 -2.32
C PRO A 75 24.27 -21.44 -2.29
N ILE A 76 24.00 -22.05 -1.14
CA ILE A 76 22.88 -22.98 -0.92
C ILE A 76 21.56 -22.20 -0.98
N MET A 77 21.48 -21.05 -0.30
CA MET A 77 20.30 -20.19 -0.34
C MET A 77 19.98 -19.74 -1.77
N LEU A 78 21.00 -19.32 -2.54
CA LEU A 78 20.81 -18.90 -3.93
C LEU A 78 20.34 -20.05 -4.82
N GLY A 79 20.92 -21.24 -4.66
CA GLY A 79 20.47 -22.45 -5.34
C GLY A 79 19.01 -22.76 -5.05
N ALA A 80 18.61 -22.75 -3.77
CA ALA A 80 17.23 -22.97 -3.36
C ALA A 80 16.26 -21.95 -3.98
N ILE A 81 16.62 -20.66 -3.95
CA ILE A 81 15.82 -19.59 -4.58
C ILE A 81 15.60 -19.88 -6.07
N PHE A 82 16.65 -20.22 -6.81
CA PHE A 82 16.52 -20.50 -8.24
C PHE A 82 15.75 -21.79 -8.54
N SER A 83 15.93 -22.83 -7.73
CA SER A 83 15.14 -24.06 -7.86
C SER A 83 13.65 -23.80 -7.67
N ILE A 84 13.28 -23.03 -6.63
CA ILE A 84 11.88 -22.67 -6.36
C ILE A 84 11.33 -21.79 -7.49
N LEU A 85 12.08 -20.78 -7.93
CA LEU A 85 11.65 -19.91 -9.04
C LEU A 85 11.44 -20.69 -10.33
N SER A 86 12.33 -21.63 -10.66
CA SER A 86 12.18 -22.51 -11.82
C SER A 86 10.92 -23.36 -11.71
N GLY A 87 10.58 -23.85 -10.52
CA GLY A 87 9.33 -24.58 -10.26
C GLY A 87 8.08 -23.72 -10.33
N ALA A 88 8.19 -22.43 -9.99
CA ALA A 88 7.08 -21.48 -10.03
C ALA A 88 6.75 -20.98 -11.45
N MET A 89 7.73 -20.88 -12.35
CA MET A 89 7.53 -20.43 -13.74
C MET A 89 6.39 -21.14 -14.50
N PRO A 90 6.26 -22.49 -14.50
CA PRO A 90 5.14 -23.16 -15.16
C PRO A 90 3.78 -22.89 -14.50
N ILE A 91 3.74 -22.60 -13.20
CA ILE A 91 2.51 -22.30 -12.44
C ILE A 91 2.05 -20.86 -12.69
N TRP A 92 3.00 -19.96 -12.96
CA TRP A 92 2.71 -18.55 -13.20
C TRP A 92 1.80 -18.34 -14.42
N GLY A 93 1.92 -19.15 -15.48
CA GLY A 93 1.43 -18.89 -16.84
C GLY A 93 -0.06 -18.60 -17.01
N GLU A 94 -0.97 -19.37 -16.39
CA GLU A 94 -2.44 -19.23 -16.47
C GLU A 94 -3.12 -19.96 -15.27
N GLY A 95 -4.44 -19.82 -15.09
CA GLY A 95 -5.21 -20.55 -14.08
C GLY A 95 -5.44 -19.81 -12.76
N GLU A 96 -5.44 -20.54 -11.65
CA GLU A 96 -5.81 -20.02 -10.31
C GLU A 96 -4.91 -18.87 -9.85
N ALA A 97 -3.60 -18.96 -10.12
CA ALA A 97 -2.64 -17.90 -9.84
C ALA A 97 -3.02 -16.57 -10.53
N ALA A 98 -3.51 -16.63 -11.77
CA ALA A 98 -3.92 -15.44 -12.51
C ALA A 98 -5.23 -14.87 -11.97
N TYR A 99 -6.19 -15.73 -11.62
CA TYR A 99 -7.48 -15.33 -11.07
C TYR A 99 -7.33 -14.64 -9.70
N LEU A 100 -6.68 -15.30 -8.74
CA LEU A 100 -6.52 -14.77 -7.38
C LEU A 100 -5.70 -13.47 -7.38
N ALA A 101 -4.73 -13.34 -8.28
CA ALA A 101 -3.92 -12.13 -8.39
C ALA A 101 -4.72 -10.87 -8.76
N THR A 102 -5.87 -11.00 -9.44
CA THR A 102 -6.69 -9.84 -9.84
C THR A 102 -7.32 -9.10 -8.66
N GLN A 103 -7.35 -9.73 -7.49
CA GLN A 103 -7.88 -9.13 -6.26
C GLN A 103 -6.91 -8.11 -5.65
N PHE A 104 -5.65 -8.09 -6.08
CA PHE A 104 -4.61 -7.24 -5.51
C PHE A 104 -4.16 -6.17 -6.50
N ARG A 105 -3.87 -4.97 -6.00
CA ARG A 105 -3.28 -3.90 -6.83
C ARG A 105 -1.96 -4.32 -7.48
N MET A 106 -1.09 -4.99 -6.73
CA MET A 106 0.16 -5.53 -7.27
C MET A 106 -0.07 -6.93 -7.87
N VAL A 107 -0.87 -7.01 -8.93
CA VAL A 107 -1.27 -8.26 -9.59
C VAL A 107 -0.06 -9.17 -9.89
N SER A 108 0.98 -8.62 -10.52
CA SER A 108 2.18 -9.41 -10.87
C SER A 108 2.91 -9.96 -9.63
N PHE A 109 2.92 -9.22 -8.53
CA PHE A 109 3.52 -9.67 -7.27
C PHE A 109 2.68 -10.79 -6.64
N ALA A 110 1.37 -10.60 -6.54
CA ALA A 110 0.44 -11.60 -6.00
C ALA A 110 0.53 -12.92 -6.79
N ARG A 111 0.57 -12.81 -8.12
CA ARG A 111 0.69 -13.96 -9.03
C ARG A 111 1.98 -14.74 -8.82
N TRP A 112 3.11 -14.05 -8.70
CA TRP A 112 4.39 -14.69 -8.40
C TRP A 112 4.41 -15.30 -7.01
N GLY A 113 3.88 -14.61 -6.01
CA GLY A 113 3.85 -15.14 -4.64
C GLY A 113 3.00 -16.40 -4.52
N TYR A 114 1.85 -16.47 -5.21
CA TYR A 114 1.06 -17.71 -5.31
C TYR A 114 1.88 -18.84 -5.94
N ALA A 115 2.46 -18.59 -7.13
CA ALA A 115 3.23 -19.60 -7.85
C ALA A 115 4.45 -20.10 -7.05
N ILE A 116 5.12 -19.20 -6.31
CA ILE A 116 6.23 -19.52 -5.41
C ILE A 116 5.73 -20.35 -4.21
N GLY A 117 4.59 -19.98 -3.61
CA GLY A 117 3.97 -20.74 -2.53
C GLY A 117 3.66 -22.17 -2.96
N GLU A 118 3.09 -22.35 -4.16
CA GLU A 118 2.84 -23.67 -4.73
C GLU A 118 4.14 -24.46 -4.93
N ALA A 119 5.17 -23.85 -5.53
CA ALA A 119 6.47 -24.48 -5.73
C ALA A 119 7.21 -24.81 -4.42
N LEU A 120 6.90 -24.12 -3.33
CA LEU A 120 7.43 -24.36 -1.98
C LEU A 120 6.75 -25.54 -1.26
N GLY A 121 5.67 -26.09 -1.80
CA GLY A 121 4.94 -27.22 -1.19
C GLY A 121 3.43 -27.00 -1.05
N GLY A 122 2.79 -26.26 -1.95
CA GLY A 122 1.33 -26.05 -1.94
C GLY A 122 0.86 -24.92 -1.02
N TYR A 123 1.70 -23.91 -0.79
CA TYR A 123 1.40 -22.75 0.07
C TYR A 123 0.79 -21.57 -0.69
N GLY A 124 0.32 -21.72 -1.93
CA GLY A 124 -0.18 -20.61 -2.76
C GLY A 124 -1.33 -19.87 -2.10
N HIS A 125 -2.33 -20.59 -1.57
CA HIS A 125 -3.45 -20.00 -0.84
C HIS A 125 -3.03 -19.37 0.49
N GLU A 126 -2.04 -19.96 1.17
CA GLU A 126 -1.52 -19.40 2.41
C GLU A 126 -0.84 -18.06 2.15
N PHE A 127 -0.05 -17.96 1.07
CA PHE A 127 0.52 -16.70 0.61
C PHE A 127 -0.58 -15.67 0.31
N VAL A 128 -1.63 -16.04 -0.43
CA VAL A 128 -2.72 -15.11 -0.79
C VAL A 128 -3.42 -14.55 0.45
N ARG A 129 -3.70 -15.40 1.45
CA ARG A 129 -4.28 -14.97 2.73
C ARG A 129 -3.33 -14.05 3.49
N ALA A 130 -2.07 -14.43 3.64
CA ALA A 130 -1.07 -13.63 4.32
C ALA A 130 -0.85 -12.27 3.64
N TYR A 131 -0.90 -12.23 2.31
CA TYR A 131 -0.73 -11.01 1.53
C TYR A 131 -1.97 -10.09 1.61
N ALA A 132 -3.17 -10.66 1.63
CA ALA A 132 -4.41 -9.92 1.90
C ALA A 132 -4.38 -9.28 3.30
N ASP A 133 -3.99 -10.04 4.32
CA ASP A 133 -3.85 -9.52 5.68
C ASP A 133 -2.77 -8.42 5.76
N ASN A 134 -1.65 -8.58 5.04
CA ASN A 134 -0.60 -7.57 4.96
C ASN A 134 -1.10 -6.25 4.34
N THR A 135 -1.85 -6.35 3.24
CA THR A 135 -2.41 -5.20 2.52
C THR A 135 -3.45 -4.49 3.39
N ARG A 136 -4.37 -5.23 4.01
CA ARG A 136 -5.38 -4.67 4.92
C ARG A 136 -4.74 -3.94 6.09
N THR A 137 -3.73 -4.55 6.71
CA THR A 137 -2.99 -3.95 7.83
C THR A 137 -2.32 -2.63 7.44
N ALA A 138 -1.78 -2.55 6.21
CA ALA A 138 -1.16 -1.32 5.71
C ALA A 138 -2.19 -0.22 5.45
N VAL A 139 -3.37 -0.59 4.95
CA VAL A 139 -4.51 0.31 4.74
C VAL A 139 -5.04 0.87 6.07
N GLU A 140 -5.27 0.00 7.06
CA GLU A 140 -5.75 0.41 8.40
C GLU A 140 -4.80 1.44 9.03
N ALA A 141 -3.49 1.16 9.02
CA ALA A 141 -2.48 2.07 9.57
C ALA A 141 -2.41 3.42 8.82
N ALA A 142 -2.68 3.42 7.51
CA ALA A 142 -2.74 4.66 6.73
C ALA A 142 -3.94 5.53 7.13
N ILE A 143 -5.07 4.90 7.42
CA ILE A 143 -6.32 5.56 7.79
C ILE A 143 -6.28 6.09 9.23
N GLU A 144 -5.71 5.33 10.17
CA GLU A 144 -5.46 5.79 11.55
C GLU A 144 -4.66 7.10 11.62
N LEU A 145 -3.85 7.38 10.60
CA LEU A 145 -3.05 8.61 10.50
C LEU A 145 -3.71 9.71 9.65
N ASN A 146 -4.92 9.48 9.15
CA ASN A 146 -5.66 10.41 8.30
C ASN A 146 -7.02 10.78 8.93
N PRO A 147 -7.11 11.94 9.62
CA PRO A 147 -8.35 12.38 10.27
C PRO A 147 -9.55 12.48 9.30
N PHE A 148 -9.32 12.89 8.06
CA PHE A 148 -10.39 12.98 7.06
C PHE A 148 -10.97 11.62 6.70
N ALA A 149 -10.11 10.61 6.56
CA ALA A 149 -10.55 9.25 6.26
C ALA A 149 -11.28 8.61 7.45
N GLN A 150 -10.81 8.85 8.69
CA GLN A 150 -11.49 8.41 9.91
C GLN A 150 -12.90 9.01 10.05
N ALA A 151 -13.07 10.28 9.70
CA ALA A 151 -14.39 10.91 9.71
C ALA A 151 -15.34 10.26 8.70
N ILE A 152 -14.84 9.87 7.51
CA ILE A 152 -15.64 9.14 6.51
C ILE A 152 -16.04 7.76 7.01
N LEU A 153 -15.10 7.00 7.60
CA LEU A 153 -15.43 5.70 8.18
C LEU A 153 -16.47 5.84 9.29
N SER A 154 -16.32 6.85 10.16
CA SER A 154 -17.28 7.13 11.22
C SER A 154 -18.66 7.50 10.67
N LEU A 155 -18.73 8.23 9.55
CA LEU A 155 -19.98 8.51 8.84
C LEU A 155 -20.63 7.22 8.32
N MET A 156 -19.84 6.31 7.74
CA MET A 156 -20.34 5.06 7.16
C MET A 156 -20.72 4.01 8.22
N GLN A 157 -20.19 4.11 9.44
CA GLN A 157 -20.62 3.30 10.58
C GLN A 157 -22.08 3.58 10.99
N GLU A 158 -22.66 4.73 10.61
CA GLU A 158 -24.09 5.00 10.80
C GLU A 158 -24.97 4.08 9.92
N GLY A 159 -24.37 3.39 8.92
CA GLY A 159 -25.02 2.37 8.10
C GLY A 159 -25.84 2.92 6.92
N GLU A 160 -25.97 4.24 6.81
CA GLU A 160 -26.72 4.88 5.73
C GLU A 160 -25.80 5.38 4.60
N PRO A 161 -26.15 5.14 3.33
CA PRO A 161 -25.44 5.75 2.22
C PRO A 161 -25.61 7.28 2.27
N TRP A 162 -24.53 8.00 1.99
CA TRP A 162 -24.54 9.46 1.97
C TRP A 162 -24.46 9.96 0.54
N GLN A 163 -25.24 11.00 0.19
CA GLN A 163 -25.14 11.67 -1.10
C GLN A 163 -25.29 13.19 -0.95
N GLY A 164 -24.45 13.96 -1.64
CA GLY A 164 -24.51 15.42 -1.64
C GLY A 164 -23.34 16.07 -2.35
N THR A 165 -23.19 17.37 -2.15
CA THR A 165 -22.07 18.18 -2.66
C THR A 165 -20.84 18.09 -1.77
N ALA A 166 -19.69 18.47 -2.30
CA ALA A 166 -18.45 18.52 -1.52
C ALA A 166 -18.53 19.45 -0.29
N SER A 167 -19.29 20.54 -0.37
CA SER A 167 -19.52 21.46 0.75
C SER A 167 -20.36 20.83 1.85
N GLU A 168 -21.44 20.14 1.48
CA GLU A 168 -22.31 19.42 2.42
C GLU A 168 -21.57 18.26 3.09
N LEU A 169 -20.74 17.54 2.33
CA LEU A 169 -19.90 16.47 2.87
C LEU A 169 -18.93 17.04 3.92
N LEU A 170 -18.23 18.13 3.59
CA LEU A 170 -17.28 18.74 4.52
C LEU A 170 -17.96 19.19 5.80
N ALA A 171 -19.11 19.85 5.70
CA ALA A 171 -19.88 20.29 6.87
C ALA A 171 -20.28 19.10 7.75
N ARG A 172 -20.77 18.01 7.14
CA ARG A 172 -21.13 16.78 7.88
C ARG A 172 -19.92 16.15 8.57
N LEU A 173 -18.78 16.06 7.87
CA LEU A 173 -17.56 15.48 8.42
C LEU A 173 -16.97 16.32 9.55
N CYS A 174 -17.06 17.65 9.51
CA CYS A 174 -16.65 18.52 10.62
C CYS A 174 -17.46 18.25 11.90
N LEU A 175 -18.77 17.99 11.78
CA LEU A 175 -19.60 17.63 12.93
C LEU A 175 -19.19 16.28 13.53
N ILE A 176 -18.86 15.32 12.67
CA ILE A 176 -18.37 14.00 13.10
C ILE A 176 -17.01 14.13 13.77
N ALA A 177 -16.07 14.87 13.16
CA ALA A 177 -14.75 15.11 13.72
C ALA A 177 -14.82 15.76 15.11
N ALA A 178 -15.70 16.73 15.32
CA ALA A 178 -15.92 17.32 16.63
C ALA A 178 -16.47 16.31 17.66
N LYS A 179 -17.32 15.37 17.24
CA LYS A 179 -17.89 14.33 18.10
C LYS A 179 -16.85 13.27 18.51
N VAL A 180 -15.98 12.87 17.59
CA VAL A 180 -14.98 11.80 17.82
C VAL A 180 -13.58 12.32 18.17
N GLY A 181 -13.39 13.64 18.25
CA GLY A 181 -12.11 14.26 18.66
C GLY A 181 -11.01 14.22 17.61
N LEU A 182 -11.37 14.31 16.31
CA LEU A 182 -10.40 14.30 15.21
C LEU A 182 -9.82 15.70 14.96
N ASP A 183 -8.52 15.75 14.63
CA ASP A 183 -7.81 16.99 14.31
C ASP A 183 -8.18 17.51 12.91
N THR A 184 -9.01 18.56 12.87
CA THR A 184 -9.39 19.23 11.61
C THR A 184 -8.36 20.26 11.12
N GLU A 185 -7.30 20.54 11.90
CA GLU A 185 -6.19 21.39 11.46
C GLU A 185 -5.07 20.60 10.77
N ASP A 186 -5.12 19.27 10.84
CA ASP A 186 -4.19 18.38 10.15
C ASP A 186 -4.13 18.71 8.66
N LYS A 187 -2.93 18.57 8.08
CA LYS A 187 -2.69 18.87 6.67
C LYS A 187 -3.55 18.04 5.73
N LEU A 188 -3.92 16.81 6.11
CA LEU A 188 -4.75 15.89 5.35
C LEU A 188 -6.24 16.25 5.42
N TRP A 189 -6.66 17.07 6.38
CA TRP A 189 -8.03 17.57 6.46
C TRP A 189 -8.31 18.60 5.35
N PRO A 190 -9.37 18.44 4.53
CA PRO A 190 -9.73 19.41 3.52
C PRO A 190 -10.29 20.68 4.16
N LYS A 191 -9.59 21.82 3.97
CA LYS A 191 -10.04 23.13 4.50
C LYS A 191 -11.13 23.80 3.66
N THR A 192 -11.38 23.32 2.44
CA THR A 192 -12.41 23.84 1.54
C THR A 192 -13.07 22.71 0.76
N ALA A 193 -14.30 22.95 0.28
CA ALA A 193 -15.04 21.99 -0.54
C ALA A 193 -14.28 21.53 -1.80
N SER A 194 -13.47 22.42 -2.41
CA SER A 194 -12.65 22.06 -3.58
C SER A 194 -11.59 21.00 -3.29
N TRP A 195 -11.08 20.95 -2.05
CA TRP A 195 -10.10 19.95 -1.63
C TRP A 195 -10.73 18.59 -1.31
N VAL A 196 -12.01 18.52 -0.95
CA VAL A 196 -12.70 17.27 -0.60
C VAL A 196 -12.61 16.24 -1.72
N THR A 197 -12.92 16.62 -2.96
CA THR A 197 -12.84 15.72 -4.11
C THR A 197 -11.42 15.19 -4.31
N ARG A 198 -10.41 16.06 -4.19
CA ARG A 198 -9.01 15.67 -4.31
C ARG A 198 -8.60 14.71 -3.19
N ARG A 199 -8.98 14.99 -1.95
CA ARG A 199 -8.69 14.11 -0.81
C ARG A 199 -9.38 12.77 -0.93
N LEU A 200 -10.64 12.74 -1.38
CA LEU A 200 -11.36 11.50 -1.65
C LEU A 200 -10.67 10.66 -2.73
N SER A 201 -10.26 11.27 -3.84
CA SER A 201 -9.50 10.57 -4.88
C SER A 201 -8.16 10.01 -4.36
N GLU A 202 -7.50 10.71 -3.43
CA GLU A 202 -6.24 10.26 -2.82
C GLU A 202 -6.40 9.05 -1.90
N ILE A 203 -7.60 8.81 -1.34
CA ILE A 203 -7.88 7.72 -0.37
C ILE A 203 -8.96 6.73 -0.83
N GLN A 204 -9.39 6.81 -2.10
CA GLN A 204 -10.55 6.07 -2.61
C GLN A 204 -10.32 4.55 -2.54
N THR A 205 -9.11 4.11 -2.87
CA THR A 205 -8.75 2.69 -2.86
C THR A 205 -8.79 2.14 -1.44
N GLU A 206 -8.20 2.86 -0.50
CA GLU A 206 -8.14 2.53 0.93
C GLU A 206 -9.54 2.46 1.55
N LEU A 207 -10.41 3.41 1.20
CA LEU A 207 -11.81 3.36 1.61
C LEU A 207 -12.53 2.14 1.04
N THR A 208 -12.28 1.79 -0.22
CA THR A 208 -12.92 0.62 -0.87
C THR A 208 -12.49 -0.69 -0.19
N GLU A 209 -11.20 -0.84 0.14
CA GLU A 209 -10.66 -2.00 0.87
C GLU A 209 -11.28 -2.15 2.27
N LEU A 210 -11.67 -1.03 2.91
CA LEU A 210 -12.36 -1.01 4.19
C LEU A 210 -13.90 -1.08 4.07
N GLY A 211 -14.43 -1.42 2.88
CA GLY A 211 -15.86 -1.56 2.67
C GLY A 211 -16.60 -0.22 2.58
N VAL A 212 -15.98 0.81 2.01
CA VAL A 212 -16.64 2.08 1.70
C VAL A 212 -16.55 2.38 0.21
N GLY A 213 -17.67 2.25 -0.48
CA GLY A 213 -17.77 2.58 -1.90
C GLY A 213 -17.87 4.09 -2.13
N VAL A 214 -16.94 4.66 -2.90
CA VAL A 214 -16.94 6.09 -3.26
C VAL A 214 -17.27 6.26 -4.74
N LYS A 215 -18.31 7.05 -5.04
CA LYS A 215 -18.65 7.49 -6.41
C LYS A 215 -18.70 9.01 -6.50
N MET A 216 -18.14 9.55 -7.58
CA MET A 216 -18.10 10.98 -7.85
C MET A 216 -18.68 11.22 -9.23
N ASP A 217 -19.92 11.70 -9.28
CA ASP A 217 -20.64 11.97 -10.52
C ASP A 217 -20.65 13.47 -10.83
N ARG A 218 -20.65 13.80 -12.11
CA ARG A 218 -20.74 15.18 -12.60
C ARG A 218 -21.97 15.33 -13.47
N THR A 219 -23.02 15.96 -12.95
CA THR A 219 -24.12 16.47 -13.77
C THR A 219 -23.76 17.87 -14.28
N GLU A 220 -24.44 18.33 -15.34
CA GLU A 220 -24.09 19.54 -16.12
C GLU A 220 -23.85 20.82 -15.28
N THR A 221 -24.36 20.86 -14.04
CA THR A 221 -24.26 22.01 -13.13
C THR A 221 -23.60 21.72 -11.78
N VAL A 222 -23.50 20.45 -11.31
CA VAL A 222 -23.00 20.14 -9.95
C VAL A 222 -22.21 18.82 -9.92
N LYS A 223 -21.09 18.78 -9.18
CA LYS A 223 -20.41 17.53 -8.81
C LYS A 223 -21.10 16.96 -7.57
N SER A 224 -21.63 15.74 -7.67
CA SER A 224 -22.20 15.00 -6.55
C SER A 224 -21.26 13.89 -6.10
N ILE A 225 -21.16 13.70 -4.79
CA ILE A 225 -20.41 12.62 -4.15
C ILE A 225 -21.42 11.67 -3.53
N ARG A 226 -21.22 10.37 -3.72
CA ARG A 226 -21.97 9.31 -3.06
C ARG A 226 -21.01 8.37 -2.33
N LEU A 227 -21.31 8.12 -1.06
CA LEU A 227 -20.61 7.17 -0.19
C LEU A 227 -21.59 6.04 0.14
N MET A 228 -21.14 4.80 0.06
CA MET A 228 -21.96 3.61 0.29
C MET A 228 -21.24 2.68 1.27
N PRO A 229 -21.91 2.16 2.31
CA PRO A 229 -21.36 1.06 3.08
C PRO A 229 -21.25 -0.19 2.18
N GLY A 230 -20.17 -0.94 2.36
CA GLY A 230 -19.84 -2.17 1.64
C GLY A 230 -20.39 -3.42 2.30
#